data_AF-A0A1A7XNH8-F1
#
_entry.id   AF-A0A1A7XNH8-F1
#
_cell.length_a   1.000
_cell.length_b   1.000
_cell.length_c   1.000
_cell.angle_alpha   90.00
_cell.angle_beta   90.00
_cell.angle_gamma   90.00
#
_symmetry.space_group_name_H-M   'P 1'
#
loop_
_entity.id
_entity.type
_entity.pdbx_description
1 polymer ?
#
loop_
_entity_poly.entity_id
_entity_poly.type
_entity_poly.pdbx_seq_one_letter_code
_entity_poly.pdbx_strand_id
1 'polypeptide(L)'
;ISVDELKSSISVKISKEAVMSINSPESLFTSVNGKLETKVYIAGLPNRTENIIKPINPRLDGCIRGWNLMNQGPSGVKEVIQEKKSKHCFVHVERGSFFSGAGLAHFIIDYRDSGSWTVDLKMNIRPSSSTGVLFALVYNKTVPLSVAVITKGEEDANLQVFLDGVSVATLDSLMLCYPDRLTVHLNITPTEIQISANSSTVSYIKSDALQEALELLNRIMQIPVSTYVGGIPDDIPLPTTPVSAFYHGCMDITVNDRQLDFDEALSKHNSIKSHSCPPVSQTHHDVAHFPRE
;
A
#
# COMPACT_ATOMS: atom_id res chain seq x y z
N ILE A 1 -29.85 -27.47 -25.23
CA ILE A 1 -29.45 -27.96 -23.90
C ILE A 1 -30.32 -27.22 -22.89
N SER A 2 -31.01 -27.92 -21.99
CA SER A 2 -31.80 -27.32 -20.91
C SER A 2 -31.44 -27.96 -19.57
N VAL A 3 -31.68 -27.25 -18.48
CA VAL A 3 -31.37 -27.70 -17.13
C VAL A 3 -32.64 -27.59 -16.30
N ASP A 4 -33.10 -28.72 -15.77
CA ASP A 4 -34.28 -28.81 -14.91
C ASP A 4 -33.84 -29.15 -13.48
N GLU A 5 -34.23 -28.32 -12.52
CA GLU A 5 -34.03 -28.62 -11.10
C GLU A 5 -35.19 -29.48 -10.58
N LEU A 6 -34.84 -30.64 -10.05
CA LEU A 6 -35.72 -31.56 -9.32
C LEU A 6 -35.43 -31.43 -7.83
N LYS A 7 -36.35 -31.91 -6.99
CA LYS A 7 -36.33 -31.75 -5.53
C LYS A 7 -35.01 -32.14 -4.84
N SER A 8 -34.21 -33.01 -5.44
CA SER A 8 -32.90 -33.45 -4.92
C SER A 8 -31.84 -33.69 -6.02
N SER A 9 -32.09 -33.22 -7.24
CA SER A 9 -31.17 -33.45 -8.35
C SER A 9 -31.35 -32.46 -9.48
N ILE A 10 -30.33 -32.31 -10.32
CA ILE A 10 -30.35 -31.45 -11.50
C ILE A 10 -30.29 -32.35 -12.72
N SER A 11 -31.25 -32.21 -13.64
CA SER A 11 -31.27 -32.94 -14.89
C SER A 11 -30.81 -32.05 -16.04
N VAL A 12 -29.70 -32.39 -16.68
CA VAL A 12 -29.26 -31.74 -17.91
C VAL A 12 -29.84 -32.50 -19.09
N LYS A 13 -30.58 -31.81 -19.95
CA LYS A 13 -31.23 -32.35 -21.14
C LYS A 13 -30.59 -31.84 -22.42
N ILE A 14 -30.31 -32.75 -23.36
CA ILE A 14 -29.91 -32.43 -24.73
C ILE A 14 -31.05 -32.91 -25.64
N SER A 15 -31.54 -32.03 -26.52
CA SER A 15 -32.67 -32.35 -27.41
C SER A 15 -33.91 -32.92 -26.70
N LYS A 16 -34.18 -32.46 -25.46
CA LYS A 16 -35.26 -32.90 -24.55
C LYS A 16 -35.05 -34.25 -23.86
N GLU A 17 -33.94 -34.96 -24.12
CA GLU A 17 -33.56 -36.18 -23.41
C GLU A 17 -32.61 -35.88 -22.26
N ALA A 18 -32.88 -36.45 -21.08
CA ALA A 18 -32.04 -36.30 -19.90
C ALA A 18 -30.76 -37.14 -20.05
N VAL A 19 -29.61 -36.47 -20.15
CA VAL A 19 -28.31 -37.10 -20.37
C VAL A 19 -27.42 -37.11 -19.12
N MET A 20 -27.75 -36.31 -18.10
CA MET A 20 -27.00 -36.24 -16.85
C MET A 20 -27.93 -35.88 -15.69
N SER A 21 -27.73 -36.56 -14.55
CA SER A 21 -28.41 -36.26 -13.28
C SER A 21 -27.36 -36.05 -12.19
N ILE A 22 -27.36 -34.87 -11.58
CA ILE A 22 -26.44 -34.51 -10.49
C ILE A 22 -27.27 -34.44 -9.21
N ASN A 23 -26.99 -35.32 -8.25
CA ASN A 23 -27.66 -35.26 -6.94
C ASN A 23 -27.19 -34.04 -6.15
N SER A 24 -28.12 -33.17 -5.78
CA SER A 24 -27.89 -32.01 -4.90
C SER A 24 -28.84 -32.13 -3.71
N PRO A 25 -28.35 -32.29 -2.48
CA PRO A 25 -29.21 -32.45 -1.30
C PRO A 25 -29.98 -31.17 -0.92
N GLU A 26 -29.60 -30.02 -1.47
CA GLU A 26 -30.28 -28.73 -1.27
C GLU A 26 -30.66 -28.09 -2.62
N SER A 27 -31.69 -27.24 -2.60
CA SER A 27 -32.09 -26.43 -3.76
C SER A 27 -30.99 -25.42 -4.07
N LEU A 28 -30.53 -25.38 -5.32
CA LEU A 28 -29.51 -24.43 -5.77
C LEU A 28 -30.08 -23.02 -5.92
N PHE A 29 -31.40 -22.88 -6.10
CA PHE A 29 -32.04 -21.59 -6.28
C PHE A 29 -33.13 -21.34 -5.22
N THR A 30 -32.82 -20.49 -4.25
CA THR A 30 -33.83 -20.01 -3.30
C THR A 30 -34.80 -19.07 -4.02
N SER A 31 -36.06 -19.50 -4.18
CA SER A 31 -37.14 -18.65 -4.71
C SER A 31 -37.58 -17.65 -3.63
N VAL A 32 -37.36 -16.37 -3.86
CA VAL A 32 -37.94 -15.28 -3.06
C VAL A 32 -39.09 -14.70 -3.88
N ASN A 33 -40.33 -14.79 -3.36
CA ASN A 33 -41.55 -14.31 -4.03
C ASN A 33 -41.77 -14.88 -5.45
N GLY A 34 -41.40 -16.14 -5.70
CA GLY A 34 -41.65 -16.80 -7.00
C GLY A 34 -40.66 -16.42 -8.11
N LYS A 35 -39.56 -15.72 -7.80
CA LYS A 35 -38.48 -15.40 -8.75
C LYS A 35 -37.18 -16.07 -8.33
N LEU A 36 -36.46 -16.61 -9.32
CA LEU A 36 -35.09 -17.07 -9.16
C LEU A 36 -34.19 -15.85 -8.97
N GLU A 37 -33.44 -15.81 -7.87
CA GLU A 37 -32.47 -14.75 -7.58
C GLU A 37 -31.05 -15.28 -7.78
N THR A 38 -30.16 -14.48 -8.35
CA THR A 38 -28.73 -14.76 -8.41
C THR A 38 -27.97 -13.52 -7.98
N LYS A 39 -27.05 -13.68 -7.01
CA LYS A 39 -26.24 -12.59 -6.47
C LYS A 39 -24.83 -12.66 -7.05
N VAL A 40 -24.37 -11.53 -7.57
CA VAL A 40 -23.02 -11.40 -8.11
C VAL A 40 -22.27 -10.36 -7.29
N TYR A 41 -21.12 -10.76 -6.76
CA TYR A 41 -20.20 -9.89 -6.03
C TYR A 41 -18.97 -9.65 -6.90
N ILE A 42 -18.47 -8.41 -6.89
CA ILE A 42 -17.35 -7.98 -7.74
C ILE A 42 -16.24 -7.51 -6.83
N ALA A 43 -15.02 -8.00 -7.06
CA ALA A 43 -13.82 -7.60 -6.33
C ALA A 43 -13.98 -7.70 -4.80
N GLY A 44 -14.71 -8.73 -4.34
CA GLY A 44 -14.99 -8.95 -2.93
C GLY A 44 -15.88 -10.17 -2.70
N LEU A 45 -15.95 -10.61 -1.45
CA LEU A 45 -16.74 -11.75 -1.02
C LEU A 45 -17.89 -11.28 -0.10
N PRO A 46 -19.02 -12.01 -0.06
CA PRO A 46 -20.10 -11.70 0.87
C PRO A 46 -19.61 -11.80 2.33
N ASN A 47 -20.33 -11.13 3.24
CA ASN A 47 -19.96 -10.90 4.65
C ASN A 47 -19.82 -12.18 5.52
N ARG A 48 -19.93 -13.38 4.94
CA ARG A 48 -19.73 -14.69 5.59
C ARG A 48 -18.61 -15.44 4.86
N THR A 49 -17.38 -15.03 5.09
CA THR A 49 -16.16 -15.59 4.48
C THR A 49 -15.69 -16.89 5.12
N GLU A 50 -16.37 -17.38 6.16
CA GLU A 50 -15.98 -18.57 6.93
C GLU A 50 -16.09 -19.90 6.15
N ASN A 51 -16.80 -19.90 5.01
CA ASN A 51 -17.02 -21.09 4.19
C ASN A 51 -16.30 -21.04 2.82
N ILE A 52 -15.26 -20.23 2.66
CA ILE A 52 -14.45 -20.25 1.44
C ILE A 52 -13.55 -21.49 1.47
N ILE A 53 -13.51 -22.23 0.36
CA ILE A 53 -12.71 -23.47 0.23
C ILE A 53 -11.24 -23.25 0.63
N LYS A 54 -10.69 -22.07 0.31
CA LYS A 54 -9.35 -21.63 0.74
C LYS A 54 -9.40 -20.17 1.20
N PRO A 55 -8.83 -19.85 2.38
CA PRO A 55 -8.71 -18.47 2.82
C PRO A 55 -7.94 -17.61 1.81
N ILE A 56 -8.40 -16.38 1.61
CA ILE A 56 -7.78 -15.38 0.73
C ILE A 56 -8.04 -13.99 1.29
N ASN A 57 -7.06 -13.08 1.17
CA ASN A 57 -7.29 -11.66 1.39
C ASN A 57 -8.05 -11.10 0.17
N PRO A 58 -9.31 -10.64 0.31
CA PRO A 58 -10.13 -10.25 -0.84
C PRO A 58 -9.80 -8.84 -1.38
N ARG A 59 -8.88 -8.11 -0.73
CA ARG A 59 -8.45 -6.78 -1.20
C ARG A 59 -7.79 -6.91 -2.57
N LEU A 60 -8.18 -6.04 -3.48
CA LEU A 60 -7.75 -6.06 -4.87
C LEU A 60 -7.50 -4.63 -5.35
N ASP A 61 -6.24 -4.26 -5.52
CA ASP A 61 -5.85 -3.06 -6.27
C ASP A 61 -5.89 -3.35 -7.78
N GLY A 62 -7.11 -3.44 -8.32
CA GLY A 62 -7.37 -3.80 -9.71
C GLY A 62 -8.36 -2.85 -10.38
N CYS A 63 -8.25 -2.74 -11.70
CA CYS A 63 -9.17 -1.95 -12.51
C CYS A 63 -10.03 -2.82 -13.42
N ILE A 64 -11.34 -2.58 -13.42
CA ILE A 64 -12.30 -3.30 -14.25
C ILE A 64 -12.93 -2.32 -15.23
N ARG A 65 -12.95 -2.66 -16.52
CA ARG A 65 -13.61 -1.90 -17.58
C ARG A 65 -14.36 -2.83 -18.53
N GLY A 66 -15.25 -2.27 -19.35
CA GLY A 66 -15.99 -3.06 -20.34
C GLY A 66 -16.97 -4.07 -19.72
N TRP A 67 -17.60 -3.69 -18.61
CA TRP A 67 -18.53 -4.54 -17.89
C TRP A 67 -19.73 -4.97 -18.75
N ASN A 68 -20.01 -6.27 -18.78
CA ASN A 68 -21.22 -6.84 -19.39
C ASN A 68 -21.72 -8.01 -18.53
N LEU A 69 -22.75 -7.77 -17.71
CA LEU A 69 -23.40 -8.82 -16.92
C LEU A 69 -24.63 -9.33 -17.67
N MET A 70 -24.58 -10.56 -18.17
CA MET A 70 -25.72 -11.22 -18.84
C MET A 70 -26.34 -10.44 -20.00
N ASN A 71 -25.54 -9.73 -20.80
CA ASN A 71 -26.01 -8.86 -21.89
C ASN A 71 -26.94 -7.72 -21.45
N GLN A 72 -26.95 -7.39 -20.16
CA GLN A 72 -27.72 -6.27 -19.61
C GLN A 72 -26.93 -4.96 -19.61
N GLY A 73 -25.75 -4.94 -20.25
CA GLY A 73 -24.90 -3.77 -20.31
C GLY A 73 -24.36 -3.37 -18.93
N PRO A 74 -24.12 -2.07 -18.68
CA PRO A 74 -23.55 -1.59 -17.43
C PRO A 74 -24.50 -1.64 -16.22
N SER A 75 -25.79 -1.97 -16.41
CA SER A 75 -26.79 -2.10 -15.35
C SER A 75 -26.73 -1.01 -14.26
N GLY A 76 -26.71 0.27 -14.64
CA GLY A 76 -26.70 1.43 -13.71
C GLY A 76 -25.37 1.70 -12.99
N VAL A 77 -24.35 0.85 -13.17
CA VAL A 77 -23.04 0.99 -12.54
C VAL A 77 -22.21 2.10 -13.21
N LYS A 78 -22.42 2.33 -14.51
CA LYS A 78 -21.67 3.32 -15.29
C LYS A 78 -21.87 4.73 -14.75
N GLU A 79 -23.10 5.10 -14.43
CA GLU A 79 -23.48 6.41 -13.92
C GLU A 79 -22.81 6.67 -12.55
N VAL A 80 -22.86 5.67 -11.67
CA VAL A 80 -22.22 5.72 -10.35
C VAL A 80 -20.70 5.87 -10.45
N ILE A 81 -20.06 5.18 -11.41
CA ILE A 81 -18.61 5.30 -11.64
C ILE A 81 -18.29 6.71 -12.14
N GLN A 82 -19.02 7.21 -13.15
CA GLN A 82 -18.77 8.51 -13.76
C GLN A 82 -18.87 9.68 -12.77
N GLU A 83 -19.85 9.63 -11.86
CA GLU A 83 -20.04 10.68 -10.84
C GLU A 83 -18.98 10.65 -9.74
N LYS A 84 -18.38 9.49 -9.47
CA LYS A 84 -17.46 9.30 -8.34
C LYS A 84 -16.03 9.11 -8.82
N LYS A 85 -15.25 10.20 -8.79
CA LYS A 85 -13.80 10.17 -9.08
C LYS A 85 -13.04 9.11 -8.27
N SER A 86 -13.47 8.80 -7.05
CA SER A 86 -12.87 7.74 -6.21
C SER A 86 -13.07 6.32 -6.75
N LYS A 87 -13.92 6.13 -7.76
CA LYS A 87 -14.15 4.88 -8.49
C LYS A 87 -13.39 4.81 -9.82
N HIS A 88 -12.66 5.86 -10.18
CA HIS A 88 -11.78 5.84 -11.35
C HIS A 88 -10.40 5.29 -10.98
N CYS A 89 -9.85 4.50 -11.89
CA CYS A 89 -8.45 4.07 -11.83
C CYS A 89 -7.56 5.06 -12.58
N PHE A 90 -6.25 5.00 -12.35
CA PHE A 90 -5.30 5.61 -13.26
C PHE A 90 -5.36 4.93 -14.64
N VAL A 91 -5.19 5.72 -15.70
CA VAL A 91 -5.20 5.21 -17.08
C VAL A 91 -3.95 4.38 -17.37
N HIS A 92 -2.82 4.85 -16.85
CA HIS A 92 -1.52 4.19 -16.93
C HIS A 92 -1.01 3.96 -15.52
N VAL A 93 -0.40 2.80 -15.30
CA VAL A 93 0.17 2.42 -14.01
C VAL A 93 1.52 1.74 -14.21
N GLU A 94 2.40 1.94 -13.24
CA GLU A 94 3.63 1.18 -13.04
C GLU A 94 3.54 0.40 -11.72
N ARG A 95 4.44 -0.56 -11.54
CA ARG A 95 4.54 -1.35 -10.31
C ARG A 95 4.96 -0.46 -9.14
N GLY A 96 4.31 -0.60 -7.99
CA GLY A 96 4.68 0.06 -6.74
C GLY A 96 3.46 0.47 -5.94
N SER A 97 3.65 1.04 -4.76
CA SER A 97 2.55 1.56 -3.94
C SER A 97 2.49 3.07 -4.01
N PHE A 98 1.32 3.63 -4.31
CA PHE A 98 1.15 5.07 -4.40
C PHE A 98 0.55 5.66 -3.12
N PHE A 99 1.26 6.63 -2.56
CA PHE A 99 0.83 7.44 -1.44
C PHE A 99 0.44 8.82 -1.96
N SER A 100 -0.79 9.24 -1.70
CA SER A 100 -1.32 10.52 -2.19
C SER A 100 -0.97 11.73 -1.31
N GLY A 101 -0.20 11.57 -0.23
CA GLY A 101 0.02 12.63 0.78
C GLY A 101 -1.16 12.87 1.71
N ALA A 102 -2.08 11.92 1.87
CA ALA A 102 -3.31 12.11 2.66
C ALA A 102 -3.49 11.11 3.82
N GLY A 103 -2.55 10.20 4.03
CA GLY A 103 -2.65 9.23 5.10
C GLY A 103 -1.53 8.21 5.10
N LEU A 104 -1.66 7.22 5.98
CA LEU A 104 -0.62 6.26 6.32
C LEU A 104 -1.13 4.81 6.31
N ALA A 105 -0.19 3.88 6.41
CA ALA A 105 -0.46 2.47 6.71
C ALA A 105 0.21 2.07 8.02
N HIS A 106 -0.43 1.17 8.76
CA HIS A 106 0.00 0.67 10.06
C HIS A 106 0.24 -0.84 10.01
N PHE A 107 1.39 -1.25 10.49
CA PHE A 107 1.82 -2.64 10.59
C PHE A 107 2.30 -2.95 12.02
N ILE A 108 2.20 -4.22 12.38
CA ILE A 108 2.84 -4.78 13.57
C ILE A 108 3.95 -5.70 13.06
N ILE A 109 5.20 -5.33 13.35
CA ILE A 109 6.40 -6.05 12.92
C ILE A 109 7.25 -6.31 14.15
N ASP A 110 7.75 -7.55 14.27
CA ASP A 110 8.72 -7.91 15.31
C ASP A 110 10.13 -7.67 14.76
N TYR A 111 10.87 -6.76 15.38
CA TYR A 111 12.24 -6.39 14.99
C TYR A 111 13.31 -7.17 15.74
N ARG A 112 12.91 -8.06 16.67
CA ARG A 112 13.85 -8.86 17.44
C ARG A 112 14.51 -9.90 16.56
N ASP A 113 15.83 -10.03 16.68
CA ASP A 113 16.63 -11.00 15.95
C ASP A 113 17.69 -11.60 16.88
N SER A 114 17.63 -12.91 17.07
CA SER A 114 18.71 -13.71 17.69
C SER A 114 19.25 -13.16 19.04
N GLY A 115 18.36 -12.62 19.89
CA GLY A 115 18.71 -12.04 21.20
C GLY A 115 19.03 -10.55 21.18
N SER A 116 18.88 -9.89 20.04
CA SER A 116 19.00 -8.44 19.81
C SER A 116 17.79 -7.94 19.00
N TRP A 117 17.94 -6.81 18.31
CA TRP A 117 17.01 -6.30 17.30
C TRP A 117 17.76 -5.69 16.12
N THR A 118 17.12 -5.70 14.96
CA THR A 118 17.62 -5.05 13.74
C THR A 118 16.45 -4.42 12.99
N VAL A 119 16.65 -3.20 12.49
CA VAL A 119 15.76 -2.56 11.53
C VAL A 119 16.50 -2.47 10.20
N ASP A 120 16.20 -3.39 9.29
CA ASP A 120 16.70 -3.40 7.91
C ASP A 120 15.59 -2.93 6.97
N LEU A 121 15.75 -1.75 6.38
CA LEU A 121 14.85 -1.17 5.42
C LEU A 121 15.49 -1.12 4.05
N LYS A 122 14.80 -1.69 3.05
CA LYS A 122 15.10 -1.47 1.63
C LYS A 122 13.91 -0.77 1.02
N MET A 123 14.09 0.48 0.62
CA MET A 123 13.05 1.34 0.06
C MET A 123 13.40 1.70 -1.38
N ASN A 124 12.43 1.58 -2.27
CA ASN A 124 12.52 2.04 -3.64
C ASN A 124 11.51 3.17 -3.84
N ILE A 125 11.98 4.42 -3.83
CA ILE A 125 11.13 5.61 -3.70
C ILE A 125 11.21 6.52 -4.92
N ARG A 126 10.09 7.17 -5.22
CA ARG A 126 9.97 8.27 -6.19
C ARG A 126 9.03 9.32 -5.58
N PRO A 127 9.57 10.28 -4.81
CA PRO A 127 8.79 11.34 -4.19
C PRO A 127 8.11 12.23 -5.23
N SER A 128 6.92 12.73 -4.88
CA SER A 128 6.19 13.79 -5.60
C SER A 128 6.11 15.08 -4.77
N SER A 129 6.55 15.05 -3.52
CA SER A 129 6.73 16.19 -2.63
C SER A 129 8.13 16.17 -2.04
N SER A 130 8.67 17.35 -1.73
CA SER A 130 9.99 17.52 -1.10
C SER A 130 9.98 17.27 0.40
N THR A 131 8.81 17.10 1.03
CA THR A 131 8.70 16.74 2.46
C THR A 131 7.65 15.65 2.68
N GLY A 132 7.97 14.66 3.52
CA GLY A 132 7.04 13.63 3.96
C GLY A 132 7.70 12.43 4.66
N VAL A 133 7.01 11.83 5.62
CA VAL A 133 7.49 10.67 6.39
C VAL A 133 7.35 9.38 5.57
N LEU A 134 8.46 8.71 5.28
CA LEU A 134 8.48 7.42 4.58
C LEU A 134 8.15 6.27 5.53
N PHE A 135 8.80 6.24 6.68
CA PHE A 135 8.74 5.16 7.66
C PHE A 135 8.86 5.73 9.07
N ALA A 136 8.11 5.17 10.03
CA ALA A 136 8.23 5.55 11.44
C ALA A 136 7.93 4.36 12.37
N LEU A 137 8.65 4.32 13.48
CA LEU A 137 8.31 3.51 14.65
C LEU A 137 7.67 4.43 15.68
N VAL A 138 6.59 3.96 16.30
CA VAL A 138 5.83 4.70 17.29
C VAL A 138 5.62 3.83 18.53
N TYR A 139 5.89 4.42 19.70
CA TYR A 139 5.68 3.80 21.00
C TYR A 139 5.17 4.84 21.99
N ASN A 140 4.04 4.57 22.66
CA ASN A 140 3.51 5.45 23.72
C ASN A 140 3.50 6.96 23.37
N LYS A 141 3.00 7.30 22.18
CA LYS A 141 2.97 8.67 21.62
C LYS A 141 4.32 9.33 21.34
N THR A 142 5.42 8.57 21.38
CA THR A 142 6.73 9.01 20.91
C THR A 142 7.07 8.40 19.55
N VAL A 143 8.02 9.03 18.84
CA VAL A 143 8.52 8.59 17.53
C VAL A 143 10.00 8.25 17.66
N PRO A 144 10.34 7.08 18.25
CA PRO A 144 11.72 6.68 18.49
C PRO A 144 12.59 6.61 17.23
N LEU A 145 12.00 6.27 16.09
CA LEU A 145 12.67 6.23 14.80
C LEU A 145 11.74 6.78 13.73
N SER A 146 12.22 7.69 12.89
CA SER A 146 11.54 8.03 11.63
C SER A 146 12.52 8.29 10.50
N VAL A 147 12.07 8.04 9.28
CA VAL A 147 12.78 8.32 8.04
C VAL A 147 11.88 9.21 7.20
N ALA A 148 12.38 10.36 6.78
CA ALA A 148 11.60 11.34 6.04
C ALA A 148 12.41 11.98 4.92
N VAL A 149 11.72 12.34 3.83
CA VAL A 149 12.23 13.30 2.85
C VAL A 149 11.94 14.70 3.39
N ILE A 150 12.88 15.63 3.25
CA ILE A 150 12.80 17.00 3.77
C ILE A 150 13.32 17.98 2.73
N THR A 151 12.62 19.10 2.59
CA THR A 151 13.01 20.19 1.70
C THR A 151 14.35 20.78 2.14
N LYS A 152 15.26 20.95 1.18
CA LYS A 152 16.57 21.58 1.34
C LYS A 152 16.65 22.78 0.42
N GLY A 153 16.59 23.98 0.97
CA GLY A 153 16.57 25.21 0.15
C GLY A 153 15.25 25.34 -0.63
N GLU A 154 15.31 25.88 -1.85
CA GLU A 154 14.12 26.16 -2.65
C GLU A 154 13.70 24.99 -3.55
N GLU A 155 14.65 24.25 -4.12
CA GLU A 155 14.38 23.24 -5.16
C GLU A 155 14.88 21.82 -4.82
N ASP A 156 15.68 21.66 -3.77
CA ASP A 156 16.27 20.36 -3.42
C ASP A 156 15.53 19.69 -2.25
N ALA A 157 15.79 18.40 -2.09
CA ALA A 157 15.39 17.62 -0.94
C ALA A 157 16.52 16.70 -0.50
N ASN A 158 16.53 16.35 0.78
CA ASN A 158 17.35 15.27 1.31
C ASN A 158 16.49 14.27 2.07
N LEU A 159 17.06 13.09 2.32
CA LEU A 159 16.45 12.08 3.18
C LEU A 159 17.18 12.09 4.51
N GLN A 160 16.43 12.13 5.61
CA GLN A 160 17.00 12.14 6.94
C GLN A 160 16.43 11.00 7.79
N VAL A 161 17.29 10.46 8.66
CA VAL A 161 16.91 9.50 9.69
C VAL A 161 16.94 10.20 11.04
N PHE A 162 15.84 10.12 11.77
CA PHE A 162 15.65 10.73 13.07
C PHE A 162 15.55 9.66 14.14
N LEU A 163 16.32 9.81 15.22
CA LEU A 163 16.17 9.06 16.46
C LEU A 163 15.66 10.01 17.54
N ASP A 164 14.46 9.75 18.06
CA ASP A 164 13.77 10.62 19.02
C ASP A 164 13.77 12.12 18.61
N GLY A 165 13.56 12.36 17.31
CA GLY A 165 13.55 13.69 16.70
C GLY A 165 14.93 14.31 16.40
N VAL A 166 16.04 13.66 16.77
CA VAL A 166 17.40 14.11 16.42
C VAL A 166 17.82 13.54 15.07
N SER A 167 18.22 14.39 14.12
CA SER A 167 18.75 13.95 12.82
C SER A 167 20.12 13.30 13.01
N VAL A 168 20.20 11.97 12.81
CA VAL A 168 21.42 11.18 13.02
C VAL A 168 22.15 10.85 11.72
N ALA A 169 21.42 10.83 10.61
CA ALA A 169 21.97 10.59 9.28
C ALA A 169 21.22 11.43 8.25
N THR A 170 21.95 12.05 7.34
CA THR A 170 21.43 12.80 6.20
C THR A 170 22.00 12.23 4.91
N LEU A 171 21.12 11.86 4.00
CA LEU A 171 21.42 11.38 2.66
C LEU A 171 20.98 12.43 1.64
N ASP A 172 21.96 13.01 0.96
CA ASP A 172 21.74 13.93 -0.15
C ASP A 172 21.80 13.15 -1.47
N SER A 173 20.74 13.25 -2.28
CA SER A 173 20.72 12.71 -3.64
C SER A 173 19.81 13.54 -4.53
N LEU A 174 20.30 13.90 -5.71
CA LEU A 174 19.50 14.58 -6.73
C LEU A 174 18.30 13.72 -7.16
N MET A 175 18.38 12.39 -7.07
CA MET A 175 17.30 11.50 -7.52
C MET A 175 15.99 11.66 -6.74
N LEU A 176 16.01 12.27 -5.54
CA LEU A 176 14.79 12.61 -4.80
C LEU A 176 13.88 13.58 -5.56
N CYS A 177 14.43 14.36 -6.49
CA CYS A 177 13.71 15.35 -7.29
C CYS A 177 13.55 14.92 -8.77
N TYR A 178 13.92 13.69 -9.15
CA TYR A 178 13.90 13.23 -10.54
C TYR A 178 12.83 12.15 -10.80
N PRO A 179 12.46 11.94 -12.09
CA PRO A 179 11.51 10.89 -12.49
C PRO A 179 11.93 9.46 -12.13
N ASP A 180 13.23 9.20 -11.98
CA ASP A 180 13.75 7.88 -11.66
C ASP A 180 13.62 7.56 -10.17
N ARG A 181 13.66 6.26 -9.84
CA ARG A 181 13.55 5.84 -8.44
C ARG A 181 14.90 5.83 -7.74
N LEU A 182 14.93 6.27 -6.49
CA LEU A 182 16.06 6.13 -5.58
C LEU A 182 15.89 4.84 -4.77
N THR A 183 16.90 3.97 -4.80
CA THR A 183 16.94 2.78 -3.94
C THR A 183 17.78 3.08 -2.71
N VAL A 184 17.14 3.08 -1.54
CA VAL A 184 17.74 3.39 -0.24
C VAL A 184 17.78 2.12 0.60
N HIS A 185 18.96 1.79 1.10
CA HIS A 185 19.16 0.74 2.10
C HIS A 185 19.55 1.39 3.41
N LEU A 186 18.79 1.12 4.47
CA LEU A 186 19.04 1.59 5.83
C LEU A 186 19.07 0.39 6.76
N ASN A 187 20.18 0.20 7.46
CA ASN A 187 20.34 -0.81 8.49
C ASN A 187 20.60 -0.12 9.83
N ILE A 188 19.84 -0.48 10.85
CA ILE A 188 19.98 0.06 12.21
C ILE A 188 20.05 -1.12 13.18
N THR A 189 21.08 -1.12 14.01
CA THR A 189 21.30 -2.07 15.10
C THR A 189 21.42 -1.31 16.42
N PRO A 190 21.60 -1.98 17.57
CA PRO A 190 21.80 -1.29 18.85
C PRO A 190 23.03 -0.36 18.90
N THR A 191 24.00 -0.55 18.01
CA THR A 191 25.31 0.12 18.08
C THR A 191 25.68 0.89 16.82
N GLU A 192 24.97 0.68 15.71
CA GLU A 192 25.29 1.35 14.46
C GLU A 192 24.06 1.69 13.62
N ILE A 193 24.24 2.69 12.77
CA ILE A 193 23.34 3.05 11.69
C ILE A 193 24.16 3.12 10.40
N GLN A 194 23.68 2.45 9.36
CA GLN A 194 24.28 2.49 8.04
C GLN A 194 23.19 2.80 7.03
N ILE A 195 23.33 3.92 6.32
CA ILE A 195 22.48 4.28 5.20
C ILE A 195 23.29 4.39 3.92
N SER A 196 22.73 3.88 2.82
CA SER A 196 23.30 3.98 1.49
C SER A 196 22.20 4.10 0.45
N ALA A 197 22.50 4.80 -0.64
CA ALA A 197 21.67 4.82 -1.83
C ALA A 197 22.53 4.99 -3.08
N ASN A 198 22.02 4.60 -4.23
CA ASN A 198 22.69 4.87 -5.50
C ASN A 198 22.83 6.39 -5.72
N SER A 199 24.00 6.83 -6.19
CA SER A 199 24.26 8.23 -6.53
C SER A 199 23.91 9.21 -5.39
N SER A 200 24.48 8.98 -4.20
CA SER A 200 24.19 9.78 -3.01
C SER A 200 25.45 10.09 -2.18
N THR A 201 25.39 11.13 -1.36
CA THR A 201 26.36 11.41 -0.30
C THR A 201 25.67 11.31 1.05
N VAL A 202 26.36 10.69 2.03
CA VAL A 202 25.82 10.47 3.37
C VAL A 202 26.68 11.18 4.39
N SER A 203 26.02 11.85 5.34
CA SER A 203 26.66 12.44 6.52
C SER A 203 25.95 11.95 7.79
N TYR A 204 26.72 11.80 8.86
CA TYR A 204 26.23 11.38 10.17
C TYR A 204 26.49 12.47 11.20
N ILE A 205 25.70 12.49 12.27
CA ILE A 205 25.99 13.29 13.45
C ILE A 205 27.30 12.82 14.12
N LYS A 206 27.84 13.62 15.04
CA LYS A 206 29.03 13.25 15.82
C LYS A 206 28.83 11.91 16.55
N SER A 207 29.90 11.13 16.65
CA SER A 207 29.86 9.75 17.15
C SER A 207 29.35 9.62 18.59
N ASP A 208 29.62 10.60 19.45
CA ASP A 208 29.15 10.66 20.83
C ASP A 208 27.61 10.84 20.89
N ALA A 209 27.09 11.84 20.18
CA ALA A 209 25.66 12.08 20.09
C ALA A 209 24.91 10.93 19.39
N LEU A 210 25.53 10.30 18.40
CA LEU A 210 24.96 9.12 17.73
C LEU A 210 24.81 7.95 18.69
N GLN A 211 25.83 7.69 19.51
CA GLN A 211 25.82 6.60 20.49
C GLN A 211 24.72 6.82 21.54
N GLU A 212 24.57 8.04 22.06
CA GLU A 212 23.50 8.40 23.00
C GLU A 212 22.10 8.17 22.40
N ALA A 213 21.90 8.55 21.14
CA ALA A 213 20.65 8.36 20.42
C ALA A 213 20.32 6.86 20.20
N LEU A 214 21.32 6.05 19.84
CA LEU A 214 21.17 4.60 19.67
C LEU A 214 20.89 3.88 20.99
N GLU A 215 21.51 4.31 22.09
CA GLU A 215 21.22 3.77 23.43
C GLU A 215 19.78 4.01 23.86
N LEU A 216 19.20 5.18 23.53
CA LEU A 216 17.80 5.46 23.77
C LEU A 216 16.89 4.57 22.92
N LEU A 217 17.17 4.46 21.62
CA LEU A 217 16.43 3.58 20.72
C LEU A 217 16.48 2.12 21.21
N ASN A 218 17.65 1.64 21.63
CA ASN A 218 17.87 0.27 22.10
C ASN A 218 16.97 -0.08 23.29
N ARG A 219 16.74 0.86 24.23
CA ARG A 219 15.82 0.62 25.36
C ARG A 219 14.37 0.42 24.90
N ILE A 220 13.94 1.16 23.88
CA ILE A 220 12.57 1.12 23.37
C ILE A 220 12.35 -0.13 22.52
N MET A 221 13.33 -0.52 21.71
CA MET A 221 13.26 -1.68 20.81
C MET A 221 13.19 -3.03 21.54
N GLN A 222 13.36 -3.07 22.87
CA GLN A 222 13.07 -4.26 23.69
C GLN A 222 11.56 -4.52 23.87
N ILE A 223 10.72 -3.54 23.53
CA ILE A 223 9.27 -3.56 23.69
C ILE A 223 8.63 -3.57 22.28
N PRO A 224 7.44 -4.19 22.09
CA PRO A 224 6.73 -4.08 20.82
C PRO A 224 6.43 -2.64 20.43
N VAL A 225 6.80 -2.28 19.20
CA VAL A 225 6.56 -0.95 18.61
C VAL A 225 5.59 -1.04 17.44
N SER A 226 4.84 0.03 17.19
CA SER A 226 3.99 0.14 16.00
C SER A 226 4.78 0.66 14.83
N THR A 227 4.61 0.05 13.65
CA THR A 227 5.28 0.47 12.42
C THR A 227 4.31 1.23 11.53
N TYR A 228 4.69 2.44 11.12
CA TYR A 228 3.91 3.28 10.24
C TYR A 228 4.69 3.56 8.96
N VAL A 229 3.97 3.61 7.84
CA VAL A 229 4.53 3.87 6.51
C VAL A 229 3.71 4.98 5.85
N GLY A 230 4.41 5.98 5.30
CA GLY A 230 3.81 7.13 4.63
C GLY A 230 3.32 8.25 5.56
N GLY A 231 3.55 8.15 6.87
CA GLY A 231 3.09 9.15 7.85
C GLY A 231 3.30 8.73 9.30
N ILE A 232 2.83 9.57 10.22
CA ILE A 232 2.66 9.28 11.64
C ILE A 232 1.20 9.52 12.05
N PRO A 233 0.68 8.86 13.10
CA PRO A 233 -0.67 9.09 13.59
C PRO A 233 -0.92 10.54 14.07
N ASP A 234 -2.16 11.02 13.91
CA ASP A 234 -2.56 12.38 14.30
C ASP A 234 -2.56 12.61 15.82
N ASP A 235 -2.58 11.56 16.64
CA ASP A 235 -2.55 11.65 18.10
C ASP A 235 -1.13 11.80 18.68
N ILE A 236 -0.11 11.79 17.81
CA ILE A 236 1.27 12.12 18.16
C ILE A 236 1.43 13.65 18.25
N PRO A 237 1.95 14.19 19.38
CA PRO A 237 2.21 15.61 19.48
C PRO A 237 3.20 16.09 18.41
N LEU A 238 2.89 17.21 17.74
CA LEU A 238 3.76 17.81 16.72
C LEU A 238 5.22 18.03 17.15
N PRO A 239 5.55 18.41 18.40
CA PRO A 239 6.95 18.60 18.81
C PRO A 239 7.78 17.32 18.86
N THR A 240 7.17 16.15 18.74
CA THR A 240 7.82 14.86 18.96
C THR A 240 8.63 14.36 17.75
N THR A 241 8.40 14.94 16.56
CA THR A 241 9.21 14.65 15.38
C THR A 241 9.33 15.89 14.48
N PRO A 242 10.48 16.13 13.84
CA PRO A 242 10.68 17.26 12.93
C PRO A 242 9.75 17.25 11.71
N VAL A 243 9.25 16.07 11.30
CA VAL A 243 8.39 15.91 10.13
C VAL A 243 7.15 15.11 10.50
N SER A 244 5.97 15.71 10.28
CA SER A 244 4.66 15.06 10.45
C SER A 244 3.86 15.00 9.14
N ALA A 245 4.36 15.58 8.05
CA ALA A 245 3.69 15.56 6.76
C ALA A 245 3.59 14.12 6.21
N PHE A 246 2.44 13.77 5.64
CA PHE A 246 2.27 12.51 4.93
C PHE A 246 3.12 12.48 3.66
N TYR A 247 3.68 11.31 3.37
CA TYR A 247 4.43 11.09 2.14
C TYR A 247 3.51 11.15 0.92
N HIS A 248 3.97 11.86 -0.11
CA HIS A 248 3.35 11.88 -1.43
C HIS A 248 4.36 11.36 -2.44
N GLY A 249 4.05 10.23 -3.08
CA GLY A 249 4.94 9.61 -4.05
C GLY A 249 4.72 8.11 -4.18
N CYS A 250 5.60 7.49 -4.94
CA CYS A 250 5.62 6.05 -5.17
C CYS A 250 6.69 5.39 -4.30
N MET A 251 6.32 4.32 -3.61
CA MET A 251 7.23 3.59 -2.72
C MET A 251 6.95 2.09 -2.75
N ASP A 252 8.03 1.32 -2.80
CA ASP A 252 8.06 -0.07 -2.35
C ASP A 252 8.98 -0.16 -1.14
N ILE A 253 8.59 -0.91 -0.10
CA ILE A 253 9.36 -1.05 1.12
C ILE A 253 9.46 -2.51 1.55
N THR A 254 10.67 -2.91 1.91
CA THR A 254 11.00 -4.19 2.53
C THR A 254 11.54 -3.92 3.92
N VAL A 255 11.04 -4.65 4.90
CA VAL A 255 11.47 -4.58 6.31
C VAL A 255 11.96 -5.96 6.73
N ASN A 256 13.20 -6.08 7.17
CA ASN A 256 13.84 -7.33 7.60
C ASN A 256 13.60 -8.48 6.59
N ASP A 257 13.95 -8.23 5.32
CA ASP A 257 13.78 -9.12 4.17
C ASP A 257 12.32 -9.53 3.82
N ARG A 258 11.32 -8.91 4.46
CA ARG A 258 9.91 -9.06 4.10
C ARG A 258 9.40 -7.83 3.36
N GLN A 259 9.05 -8.00 2.09
CA GLN A 259 8.34 -6.95 1.34
C GLN A 259 6.97 -6.71 1.99
N LEU A 260 6.68 -5.46 2.32
CA LEU A 260 5.38 -5.12 2.91
C LEU A 260 4.30 -5.13 1.84
N ASP A 261 3.23 -5.86 2.10
CA ASP A 261 1.99 -5.79 1.32
C ASP A 261 0.99 -4.91 2.07
N PHE A 262 0.63 -3.78 1.48
CA PHE A 262 -0.32 -2.84 2.09
C PHE A 262 -1.73 -3.39 2.21
N ASP A 263 -2.08 -4.46 1.49
CA ASP A 263 -3.35 -5.16 1.71
C ASP A 263 -3.33 -6.04 2.96
N GLU A 264 -2.15 -6.37 3.49
CA GLU A 264 -1.96 -7.07 4.77
C GLU A 264 -1.73 -6.12 5.95
N ALA A 265 -1.79 -4.80 5.71
CA ALA A 265 -1.68 -3.81 6.78
C ALA A 265 -2.83 -3.96 7.80
N LEU A 266 -2.53 -3.71 9.07
CA LEU A 266 -3.54 -3.68 10.13
C LEU A 266 -4.56 -2.58 9.88
N SER A 267 -4.06 -1.42 9.42
CA SER A 267 -4.87 -0.31 8.93
C SER A 267 -4.18 0.35 7.74
N LYS A 268 -4.96 0.78 6.74
CA LYS A 268 -4.46 1.47 5.56
C LYS A 268 -5.44 2.59 5.20
N HIS A 269 -4.94 3.80 5.04
CA HIS A 269 -5.76 4.90 4.55
C HIS A 269 -6.26 4.63 3.12
N ASN A 270 -7.53 4.98 2.83
CA ASN A 270 -8.18 4.67 1.55
C ASN A 270 -7.54 5.34 0.33
N SER A 271 -6.69 6.35 0.54
CA SER A 271 -5.98 7.04 -0.54
C SER A 271 -4.72 6.30 -1.00
N ILE A 272 -4.26 5.29 -0.25
CA ILE A 272 -3.08 4.49 -0.59
C ILE A 272 -3.47 3.40 -1.59
N LYS A 273 -2.75 3.32 -2.71
CA LYS A 273 -2.84 2.23 -3.68
C LYS A 273 -1.75 1.22 -3.37
N SER A 274 -2.13 -0.04 -3.19
CA SER A 274 -1.22 -1.08 -2.68
C SER A 274 -0.23 -1.58 -3.71
N HIS A 275 -0.61 -1.59 -5.00
CA HIS A 275 0.17 -2.29 -6.03
C HIS A 275 0.24 -1.54 -7.35
N SER A 276 -0.31 -0.32 -7.41
CA SER A 276 -0.29 0.54 -8.59
C SER A 276 0.21 1.95 -8.29
N CYS A 277 1.10 2.42 -9.17
CA CYS A 277 1.65 3.77 -9.14
C CYS A 277 1.36 4.52 -10.45
N PRO A 278 0.94 5.80 -10.42
CA PRO A 278 0.79 6.57 -11.64
C PRO A 278 2.18 6.86 -12.24
N PRO A 279 2.36 6.84 -13.57
CA PRO A 279 3.62 7.26 -14.18
C PRO A 279 3.90 8.74 -13.91
N VAL A 280 5.16 9.14 -14.09
CA VAL A 280 5.54 10.56 -14.07
C VAL A 280 4.78 11.30 -15.18
N SER A 281 4.16 12.43 -14.86
CA SER A 281 3.51 13.27 -15.87
C SER A 281 4.56 13.83 -16.82
N GLN A 282 4.55 13.39 -18.08
CA GLN A 282 5.30 14.03 -19.16
C GLN A 282 4.57 15.31 -19.59
N THR A 283 4.52 16.32 -18.72
CA THR A 283 3.98 17.63 -19.08
C THR A 283 5.12 18.63 -19.08
N HIS A 284 5.85 18.63 -20.20
CA HIS A 284 6.43 19.77 -20.93
C HIS A 284 7.54 19.20 -21.85
N HIS A 285 7.19 18.64 -23.02
CA HIS A 285 7.99 18.79 -24.25
C HIS A 285 7.30 18.25 -25.52
N ASP A 286 6.30 17.38 -25.45
CA ASP A 286 5.66 16.82 -26.66
C ASP A 286 4.17 17.23 -26.83
N VAL A 287 3.91 18.53 -26.90
CA VAL A 287 2.68 19.05 -27.53
C VAL A 287 3.08 19.88 -28.75
N ALA A 288 3.70 19.21 -29.72
CA ALA A 288 3.71 19.65 -31.10
C ALA A 288 3.43 18.43 -31.98
N HIS A 289 2.46 18.58 -32.87
CA HIS A 289 1.99 17.61 -33.86
C HIS A 289 1.07 16.48 -33.40
N PHE A 290 -0.21 16.83 -33.26
CA PHE A 290 -1.24 16.05 -33.95
C PHE A 290 -1.88 16.93 -35.05
N PRO A 291 -1.86 16.54 -36.33
CA PRO A 291 -2.68 17.15 -37.35
C PRO A 291 -4.15 16.87 -37.03
N ARG A 292 -4.99 17.90 -37.11
CA ARG A 292 -6.44 17.73 -37.11
C ARG A 292 -6.85 17.12 -38.45
N GLU A 293 -7.52 15.97 -38.41
CA GLU A 293 -8.53 15.57 -39.38
C GLU A 293 -9.87 15.41 -38.65
#